data_AF-A0A838HYA8-F1
#
_entry.id   AF-A0A838HYA8-F1
#
_cell.length_a   1.000
_cell.length_b   1.000
_cell.length_c   1.000
_cell.angle_alpha   90.00
_cell.angle_beta   90.00
_cell.angle_gamma   90.00
#
_symmetry.space_group_name_H-M   'P 1'
#
loop_
_entity.id
_entity.type
_entity.pdbx_description
1 polymer ?
#
loop_
_entity_poly.entity_id
_entity_poly.type
_entity_poly.pdbx_seq_one_letter_code
_entity_poly.pdbx_strand_id
1 'polypeptide(L)'
;MARLFASLPYGPEDLDPATAPLLIEVAIPDGVAADAYTPAGLTALGLPASYPLDGGGALIAHAVCQPLGQGALDAGLDGVDARSAAPGGDRELAWFPKGRTLAADPAVPFDEWWYA
;
A
#
# COMPACT_ATOMS: atom_id res chain seq x y z
N MET A 1 -9.61 16.16 25.03
CA MET A 1 -8.56 15.14 25.23
C MET A 1 -8.49 14.27 23.97
N ALA A 2 -8.10 14.83 22.82
CA ALA A 2 -8.30 14.23 21.48
C ALA A 2 -7.07 14.40 20.57
N ARG A 3 -5.86 14.36 21.14
CA ARG A 3 -4.61 14.70 20.42
C ARG A 3 -3.52 13.63 20.45
N LEU A 4 -3.66 12.55 21.22
CA LEU A 4 -2.60 11.54 21.36
C LEU A 4 -2.53 10.57 20.18
N PHE A 5 -3.66 10.27 19.54
CA PHE A 5 -3.76 9.27 18.47
C PHE A 5 -4.12 9.88 17.10
N ALA A 6 -4.27 11.21 17.04
CA ALA A 6 -4.58 11.86 15.78
C ALA A 6 -3.40 11.66 14.81
N SER A 7 -3.68 11.10 13.63
CA SER A 7 -2.76 10.72 12.54
C SER A 7 -1.99 9.41 12.68
N LEU A 8 -2.25 8.62 13.73
CA LEU A 8 -1.72 7.25 13.82
C LEU A 8 -2.70 6.28 13.14
N PRO A 9 -2.20 5.17 12.55
CA PRO A 9 -3.06 4.15 11.97
C PRO A 9 -3.77 3.29 13.03
N TYR A 10 -3.69 3.67 14.31
CA TYR A 10 -4.26 2.96 15.46
C TYR A 10 -4.74 3.93 16.54
N GLY A 11 -5.70 3.48 17.36
CA GLY A 11 -6.30 4.20 18.48
C GLY A 11 -6.66 3.28 19.66
N PRO A 12 -7.17 3.83 20.78
CA PRO A 12 -7.59 3.04 21.94
C PRO A 12 -8.62 1.95 21.63
N GLU A 13 -9.43 2.16 20.59
CA GLU A 13 -10.39 1.21 20.05
C GLU A 13 -9.75 -0.09 19.54
N ASP A 14 -8.49 -0.07 19.14
CA ASP A 14 -7.77 -1.25 18.67
C ASP A 14 -7.31 -2.16 19.83
N LEU A 15 -7.52 -1.73 21.07
CA LEU A 15 -7.32 -2.57 22.26
C LEU A 15 -8.52 -3.49 22.56
N ASP A 16 -9.68 -3.25 21.95
CA ASP A 16 -10.81 -4.17 22.02
C ASP A 16 -10.57 -5.33 21.03
N PRO A 17 -10.39 -6.58 21.49
CA PRO A 17 -10.16 -7.72 20.61
C PRO A 17 -11.25 -7.92 19.55
N ALA A 18 -12.46 -7.38 19.76
CA ALA A 18 -13.55 -7.45 18.79
C ALA A 18 -13.36 -6.53 17.57
N THR A 19 -12.55 -5.48 17.70
CA THR A 19 -12.30 -4.48 16.64
C THR A 19 -10.82 -4.33 16.30
N ALA A 20 -9.93 -4.97 17.05
CA ALA A 20 -8.49 -4.91 16.87
C ALA A 20 -8.06 -5.39 15.46
N PRO A 21 -7.07 -4.72 14.83
CA PRO A 21 -6.56 -5.13 13.54
C PRO A 21 -5.77 -6.43 13.63
N LEU A 22 -5.91 -7.27 12.61
CA LEU A 22 -5.15 -8.51 12.47
C LEU A 22 -4.02 -8.31 11.47
N LEU A 23 -2.85 -8.86 11.77
CA LEU A 23 -1.76 -8.97 10.80
C LEU A 23 -1.95 -10.26 10.00
N ILE A 24 -1.94 -10.15 8.68
CA ILE A 24 -2.00 -11.30 7.77
C ILE A 24 -0.75 -11.26 6.92
N GLU A 25 0.12 -12.26 7.10
CA GLU A 25 1.27 -12.45 6.23
C GLU A 25 0.85 -13.24 5.00
N VAL A 26 1.30 -12.79 3.83
CA VAL A 26 0.88 -13.34 2.55
C VAL A 26 2.07 -13.50 1.62
N ALA A 27 2.23 -14.69 1.07
CA ALA A 27 3.22 -14.95 0.04
C ALA A 27 2.63 -14.61 -1.34
N ILE A 28 3.17 -13.56 -1.96
CA ILE A 28 2.80 -13.18 -3.32
C ILE A 28 3.63 -13.99 -4.32
N PRO A 29 3.02 -14.68 -5.30
CA PRO A 29 3.77 -15.39 -6.33
C PRO A 29 4.63 -14.45 -7.17
N ASP A 30 5.76 -14.96 -7.69
CA ASP A 30 6.59 -14.24 -8.64
C ASP A 30 5.76 -13.73 -9.84
N GLY A 31 6.09 -12.52 -10.30
CA GLY A 31 5.37 -11.85 -11.38
C GLY A 31 6.06 -10.57 -11.83
N VAL A 32 5.42 -9.86 -12.76
CA VAL A 32 5.94 -8.59 -13.29
C VAL A 32 4.99 -7.46 -12.90
N ALA A 33 5.47 -6.52 -12.09
CA ALA A 33 4.70 -5.35 -11.67
C ALA A 33 5.18 -4.08 -12.39
N ALA A 34 4.29 -3.10 -12.51
CA ALA A 34 4.69 -1.74 -12.90
C ALA A 34 5.58 -1.14 -11.81
N ASP A 35 6.69 -0.53 -12.20
CA ASP A 35 7.57 0.19 -11.26
C ASP A 35 6.99 1.58 -10.97
N ALA A 36 6.35 1.71 -9.83
CA ALA A 36 5.91 2.99 -9.24
C ALA A 36 6.69 3.30 -7.95
N TYR A 37 7.90 2.73 -7.81
CA TYR A 37 8.75 2.90 -6.63
C TYR A 37 9.98 3.74 -6.95
N THR A 38 10.65 3.45 -8.07
CA THR A 38 11.84 4.19 -8.48
C THR A 38 11.46 5.52 -9.16
N PRO A 39 12.33 6.55 -9.11
CA PRO A 39 12.12 7.79 -9.85
C PRO A 39 11.89 7.58 -11.36
N ALA A 40 12.58 6.62 -11.97
CA ALA A 40 12.46 6.32 -13.39
C ALA A 40 11.13 5.67 -13.72
N GLY A 41 10.69 4.69 -12.92
CA GLY A 41 9.39 4.04 -13.05
C GLY A 41 8.23 5.02 -12.88
N LEU A 42 8.28 5.86 -11.83
CA LEU A 42 7.32 6.93 -11.62
C LEU A 42 7.21 7.85 -12.85
N THR A 43 8.34 8.30 -13.39
CA THR A 43 8.38 9.15 -14.59
C THR A 43 7.77 8.44 -15.80
N ALA A 44 8.04 7.13 -15.97
CA ALA A 44 7.48 6.34 -17.07
C ALA A 44 5.96 6.16 -16.95
N LEU A 45 5.43 6.15 -15.72
CA LEU A 45 3.99 6.15 -15.43
C LEU A 45 3.34 7.54 -15.53
N GLY A 46 4.11 8.59 -15.83
CA GLY A 46 3.63 9.96 -15.88
C GLY A 46 3.47 10.62 -14.50
N LEU A 47 4.06 10.04 -13.46
CA LEU A 47 4.14 10.61 -12.11
C LEU A 47 5.49 11.33 -11.90
N PRO A 48 5.55 12.35 -11.05
CA PRO A 48 6.82 12.98 -10.70
C PRO A 48 7.66 12.04 -9.82
N ALA A 49 8.98 12.15 -9.92
CA ALA A 49 9.92 11.44 -9.05
C ALA A 49 9.73 11.74 -7.55
N SER A 50 9.11 12.90 -7.24
CA SER A 50 8.75 13.35 -5.90
C SER A 50 7.48 12.71 -5.33
N TYR A 51 6.82 11.81 -6.08
CA TYR A 51 5.68 11.06 -5.58
C TYR A 51 5.97 10.52 -4.15
N PRO A 52 5.03 10.61 -3.19
CA PRO A 52 3.60 10.90 -3.36
C PRO A 52 3.23 12.38 -3.53
N LEU A 53 4.22 13.28 -3.61
CA LEU A 53 4.00 14.71 -3.77
C LEU A 53 4.13 15.16 -5.23
N ASP A 54 3.30 16.12 -5.61
CA ASP A 54 3.45 16.86 -6.86
C ASP A 54 4.59 17.89 -6.79
N GLY A 55 4.81 18.62 -7.89
CA GLY A 55 5.85 19.66 -7.94
C GLY A 55 5.62 20.85 -7.01
N GLY A 56 4.41 21.02 -6.47
CA GLY A 56 4.06 22.02 -5.46
C GLY A 56 4.17 21.50 -4.02
N GLY A 57 4.51 20.22 -3.83
CA GLY A 57 4.57 19.58 -2.52
C GLY A 57 3.21 19.13 -1.98
N ALA A 58 2.15 19.11 -2.81
CA ALA A 58 0.84 18.60 -2.42
C ALA A 58 0.75 17.10 -2.70
N LEU A 59 -0.02 16.36 -1.87
CA LEU A 59 -0.27 14.94 -2.11
C LEU A 59 -1.01 14.73 -3.42
N ILE A 60 -0.49 13.83 -4.25
CA ILE A 60 -1.14 13.39 -5.48
C ILE A 60 -2.42 12.64 -5.10
N ALA A 61 -3.54 13.11 -5.61
CA ALA A 61 -4.83 12.53 -5.29
C ALA A 61 -4.96 11.10 -5.83
N HIS A 62 -5.60 10.23 -5.06
CA HIS A 62 -5.88 8.85 -5.43
C HIS A 62 -6.52 8.70 -6.83
N ALA A 63 -7.38 9.65 -7.23
CA ALA A 63 -8.02 9.67 -8.54
C ALA A 63 -7.04 9.79 -9.72
N VAL A 64 -5.84 10.33 -9.50
CA VAL A 64 -4.75 10.38 -10.51
C VAL A 64 -4.10 9.01 -10.66
N CYS A 65 -3.93 8.26 -9.56
CA CYS A 65 -3.26 6.96 -9.56
C CYS A 65 -4.14 5.83 -10.11
N GLN A 66 -5.45 5.90 -9.91
CA GLN A 66 -6.41 4.88 -10.34
C GLN A 66 -6.30 4.48 -11.83
N PRO A 67 -6.32 5.42 -12.80
CA PRO A 67 -6.16 5.05 -14.22
C PRO A 67 -4.78 4.45 -14.54
N LEU A 68 -3.73 4.75 -13.77
CA LEU A 68 -2.40 4.14 -13.95
C LEU A 68 -2.40 2.67 -13.54
N GLY A 69 -3.05 2.35 -12.41
CA GLY A 69 -3.27 0.97 -11.98
C GLY A 69 -4.09 0.17 -13.00
N GLN A 70 -5.15 0.78 -13.54
CA GLN A 70 -5.93 0.17 -14.62
C GLN A 70 -5.06 -0.06 -15.87
N GLY A 71 -4.25 0.90 -16.28
CA GLY A 71 -3.34 0.74 -17.41
C GLY A 71 -2.32 -0.39 -17.22
N ALA A 72 -1.80 -0.56 -16.01
CA ALA A 72 -0.92 -1.68 -15.67
C ALA A 72 -1.65 -3.03 -15.79
N LEU A 73 -2.89 -3.11 -15.31
CA LEU A 73 -3.74 -4.29 -15.44
C LEU A 73 -4.03 -4.62 -16.92
N ASP A 74 -4.42 -3.61 -17.71
CA ASP A 74 -4.73 -3.75 -19.14
C ASP A 74 -3.50 -4.18 -19.96
N ALA A 75 -2.30 -3.75 -19.54
CA ALA A 75 -1.03 -4.19 -20.12
C ALA A 75 -0.64 -5.62 -19.73
N GLY A 76 -1.44 -6.30 -18.91
CA GLY A 76 -1.20 -7.68 -18.50
C GLY A 76 -0.17 -7.83 -17.37
N LEU A 77 0.18 -6.76 -16.65
CA LEU A 77 1.08 -6.82 -15.49
C LEU A 77 0.39 -7.48 -14.29
N ASP A 78 1.16 -8.02 -13.37
CA ASP A 78 0.69 -8.72 -12.17
C ASP A 78 0.45 -7.80 -10.96
N GLY A 79 0.80 -6.53 -11.09
CA GLY A 79 0.57 -5.55 -10.05
C GLY A 79 1.25 -4.22 -10.30
N VAL A 80 1.28 -3.38 -9.27
CA VAL A 80 2.02 -2.13 -9.19
C VAL A 80 2.87 -2.17 -7.93
N ASP A 81 4.18 -2.12 -8.09
CA ASP A 81 5.17 -1.98 -7.02
C ASP A 81 5.35 -0.50 -6.72
N ALA A 82 4.71 -0.03 -5.67
CA ALA A 82 4.50 1.39 -5.41
C ALA A 82 5.32 1.89 -4.23
N ARG A 83 5.73 3.15 -4.30
CA ARG A 83 6.09 3.90 -3.10
C ARG A 83 4.82 4.16 -2.28
N SER A 84 4.90 4.06 -0.95
CA SER A 84 3.77 4.39 -0.10
C SER A 84 3.45 5.89 -0.16
N ALA A 85 2.16 6.21 -0.17
CA ALA A 85 1.68 7.59 0.02
C ALA A 85 1.41 7.92 1.50
N ALA A 86 1.49 6.93 2.39
CA ALA A 86 1.27 7.11 3.81
C ALA A 86 2.52 7.72 4.49
N PRO A 87 2.36 8.62 5.48
CA PRO A 87 3.47 9.09 6.28
C PRO A 87 4.23 7.93 6.94
N GLY A 88 5.55 7.87 6.72
CA GLY A 88 6.40 6.82 7.27
C GLY A 88 6.34 5.47 6.55
N GLY A 89 5.51 5.34 5.51
CA GLY A 89 5.53 4.18 4.63
C GLY A 89 6.70 4.23 3.64
N ASP A 90 7.13 3.06 3.17
CA ASP A 90 8.22 2.91 2.21
C ASP A 90 7.70 2.37 0.87
N ARG A 91 7.37 1.08 0.86
CA ARG A 91 7.02 0.32 -0.34
C ARG A 91 5.76 -0.51 -0.12
N GLU A 92 4.89 -0.52 -1.13
CA GLU A 92 3.59 -1.18 -1.13
C GLU A 92 3.42 -1.95 -2.44
N LEU A 93 2.59 -2.99 -2.43
CA LEU A 93 2.27 -3.75 -3.63
C LEU A 93 0.75 -3.79 -3.83
N ALA A 94 0.29 -3.27 -4.95
CA ALA A 94 -1.05 -3.56 -5.45
C ALA A 94 -0.96 -4.80 -6.35
N TRP A 95 -1.34 -5.97 -5.83
CA TRP A 95 -1.31 -7.22 -6.59
C TRP A 95 -2.62 -7.47 -7.36
N PHE A 96 -2.51 -7.93 -8.60
CA PHE A 96 -3.64 -8.29 -9.45
C PHE A 96 -3.84 -9.82 -9.47
N PRO A 97 -4.94 -10.33 -8.88
CA PRO A 97 -5.11 -11.77 -8.71
C PRO A 97 -5.21 -12.53 -10.02
N LYS A 98 -5.91 -11.99 -11.02
CA LYS A 98 -6.16 -12.65 -12.33
C LYS A 98 -6.66 -14.11 -12.19
N GLY A 99 -7.52 -14.36 -11.20
CA GLY A 99 -8.05 -15.69 -10.90
C GLY A 99 -7.13 -16.58 -10.05
N ARG A 100 -5.96 -16.08 -9.62
CA ARG A 100 -5.09 -16.74 -8.65
C ARG A 100 -5.54 -16.43 -7.22
N THR A 101 -5.33 -17.39 -6.33
CA THR A 101 -5.54 -17.25 -4.89
C THR A 101 -4.19 -17.08 -4.18
N LEU A 102 -4.18 -16.32 -3.09
CA LEU A 102 -3.00 -16.20 -2.24
C LEU A 102 -3.03 -17.24 -1.12
N ALA A 103 -1.84 -17.75 -0.78
CA ALA A 103 -1.64 -18.45 0.47
C ALA A 103 -1.31 -17.40 1.55
N ALA A 104 -2.16 -17.34 2.57
CA ALA A 104 -1.94 -16.51 3.74
C ALA A 104 -1.61 -17.41 4.93
N ASP A 105 -0.67 -16.97 5.76
CA ASP A 105 -0.44 -17.57 7.06
C ASP A 105 -1.62 -17.26 8.00
N PRO A 106 -1.75 -18.00 9.12
CA PRO A 106 -2.75 -17.69 10.13
C PRO A 106 -2.64 -16.23 10.58
N ALA A 107 -3.78 -15.56 10.71
CA ALA A 107 -3.82 -14.19 11.18
C ALA A 107 -3.23 -14.06 12.59
N VAL A 108 -2.38 -13.07 12.81
CA VAL A 108 -1.78 -12.76 14.11
C VAL A 108 -2.61 -11.66 14.79
N PRO A 109 -3.08 -11.88 16.04
CA PRO A 109 -3.80 -10.87 16.82
C PRO A 109 -2.95 -9.64 17.16
N PHE A 110 -3.59 -8.47 17.30
CA PHE A 110 -2.92 -7.19 17.58
C PHE A 110 -1.94 -7.22 18.75
N ASP A 111 -2.34 -7.81 19.87
CA ASP A 111 -1.53 -7.89 21.09
C ASP A 111 -0.28 -8.77 20.94
N GLU A 112 -0.23 -9.64 19.92
CA GLU A 112 0.94 -10.46 19.60
C GLU A 112 1.90 -9.74 18.66
N TRP A 113 1.42 -9.12 17.56
CA TRP A 113 2.32 -8.53 16.56
C TRP A 113 2.72 -7.08 16.87
N TRP A 114 1.97 -6.35 17.70
CA TRP A 114 2.27 -4.94 18.01
C TRP A 114 3.62 -4.74 18.71
N TYR A 115 4.08 -5.75 19.45
CA TYR A 115 5.33 -5.70 20.22
C TYR A 115 6.48 -6.50 19.61
N ALA A 116 6.26 -7.13 18.46
CA ALA A 116 7.25 -7.96 17.78
C ALA A 116 8.39 -7.15 17.16
#